data_AF-A0A520GST1-F1
#
_entry.id   AF-A0A520GST1-F1
#
_cell.length_a   1.000
_cell.length_b   1.000
_cell.length_c   1.000
_cell.angle_alpha   90.00
_cell.angle_beta   90.00
_cell.angle_gamma   90.00
#
_symmetry.space_group_name_H-M   'P 1'
#
loop_
_entity.id
_entity.type
_entity.pdbx_description
1 polymer ?
#
loop_
_entity_poly.entity_id
_entity_poly.type
_entity_poly.pdbx_seq_one_letter_code
_entity_poly.pdbx_strand_id
1 'polypeptide(L)'
;MNTVLWNQQYKMYLFNTQPTETRVNPAWCAWGSQGMMRLFEADGNVNWLTYAKNNIDGLNRSNRDVNTKGYYFFAAFNGTNRSPELETVDQAWMQRVQAMYSLY
;
A
#
# COMPACT_ATOMS: atom_id res chain seq x y z
N MET A 1 5.81 -1.37 -12.81
CA MET A 1 5.58 -1.13 -11.37
C MET A 1 6.39 -2.11 -10.51
N ASN A 2 6.19 -3.43 -10.62
CA ASN A 2 6.85 -4.40 -9.74
C ASN A 2 8.38 -4.52 -9.91
N THR A 3 8.94 -4.04 -11.02
CA THR A 3 10.40 -4.00 -11.24
C THR A 3 11.08 -2.75 -10.71
N VAL A 4 10.31 -1.70 -10.39
CA VAL A 4 10.85 -0.37 -10.07
C VAL A 4 10.42 0.08 -8.68
N LEU A 5 9.13 -0.04 -8.36
CA LEU A 5 8.56 0.48 -7.11
C LEU A 5 8.47 -0.58 -6.02
N TRP A 6 8.56 -1.87 -6.34
CA TRP A 6 8.39 -2.94 -5.36
C TRP A 6 9.62 -3.13 -4.49
N ASN A 7 9.45 -2.99 -3.18
CA ASN A 7 10.46 -3.36 -2.21
C ASN A 7 10.32 -4.84 -1.84
N GLN A 8 11.28 -5.66 -2.26
CA GLN A 8 11.23 -7.11 -2.06
C GLN A 8 11.34 -7.54 -0.58
N GLN A 9 12.03 -6.76 0.25
CA GLN A 9 12.21 -7.04 1.68
C GLN A 9 10.93 -6.79 2.46
N TYR A 10 10.29 -5.63 2.23
CA TYR A 10 9.13 -5.19 3.01
C TYR A 10 7.78 -5.49 2.35
N LYS A 11 7.81 -5.95 1.09
CA LYS A 11 6.62 -6.35 0.32
C LYS A 11 5.60 -5.22 0.14
N MET A 12 6.09 -4.03 -0.21
CA MET A 12 5.29 -2.81 -0.45
C MET A 12 5.82 -2.04 -1.65
N TYR A 13 4.98 -1.15 -2.19
CA TYR A 13 5.38 -0.20 -3.23
C TYR A 13 5.91 1.11 -2.64
N LEU A 14 7.03 1.60 -3.18
CA LEU A 14 7.51 2.96 -3.03
C LEU A 14 6.46 3.95 -3.56
N PHE A 15 6.30 5.08 -2.87
CA PHE A 15 5.43 6.15 -3.34
C PHE A 15 5.88 6.70 -4.71
N ASN A 16 7.19 6.93 -4.87
CA ASN A 16 7.75 7.62 -6.04
C ASN A 16 8.99 6.88 -6.56
N THR A 17 9.32 7.08 -7.84
CA THR A 17 10.50 6.55 -8.52
C THR A 17 11.80 7.31 -8.21
N GLN A 18 11.76 8.35 -7.36
CA GLN A 18 12.96 9.07 -6.98
C GLN A 18 13.91 8.15 -6.19
N PRO A 19 15.21 8.02 -6.58
CA PRO A 19 16.11 7.02 -6.00
C PRO A 19 16.36 7.15 -4.49
N THR A 20 16.19 8.35 -3.94
CA THR A 20 16.36 8.63 -2.50
C THR A 20 15.08 8.48 -1.70
N GLU A 21 13.94 8.24 -2.38
CA GLU A 21 12.67 8.06 -1.70
C GLU A 21 12.62 6.67 -1.06
N THR A 22 12.17 6.63 0.19
CA THR A 22 12.05 5.39 0.98
C THR A 22 10.71 5.31 1.71
N ARG A 23 9.84 6.28 1.48
CA ARG A 23 8.53 6.38 2.12
C ARG A 23 7.45 5.67 1.32
N VAL A 24 6.42 5.29 2.06
CA VAL A 24 5.16 4.76 1.56
C VAL A 24 4.02 5.70 1.97
N ASN A 25 3.07 5.88 1.06
CA ASN A 25 1.85 6.65 1.28
C ASN A 25 0.63 5.74 1.06
N PRO A 26 -0.36 5.70 1.97
CA PRO A 26 -1.49 4.81 1.85
C PRO A 26 -2.27 5.01 0.55
N ALA A 27 -2.66 6.24 0.20
CA ALA A 27 -3.45 6.48 -1.02
C ALA A 27 -2.71 6.05 -2.29
N TRP A 28 -1.52 6.57 -2.53
CA TRP A 28 -0.74 6.33 -3.74
C TRP A 28 -0.28 4.88 -3.87
N CYS A 29 0.22 4.29 -2.79
CA CYS A 29 0.66 2.89 -2.81
C CYS A 29 -0.55 1.94 -2.91
N ALA A 30 -1.73 2.28 -2.37
CA ALA A 30 -2.94 1.50 -2.52
C ALA A 30 -3.49 1.50 -3.96
N TRP A 31 -3.26 2.56 -4.75
CA TRP A 31 -3.58 2.52 -6.18
C TRP A 31 -2.89 1.36 -6.89
N GLY A 32 -1.65 1.06 -6.49
CA GLY A 32 -0.91 -0.11 -6.95
C GLY A 32 -1.65 -1.41 -6.63
N SER A 33 -2.13 -1.58 -5.39
CA SER A 33 -2.95 -2.75 -5.00
C SER A 33 -4.23 -2.87 -5.82
N GLN A 34 -4.93 -1.76 -6.08
CA GLN A 34 -6.10 -1.78 -6.95
C GLN A 34 -5.73 -2.22 -8.38
N GLY A 35 -4.63 -1.69 -8.94
CA GLY A 35 -4.13 -2.10 -10.25
C GLY A 35 -3.82 -3.60 -10.32
N MET A 36 -3.18 -4.15 -9.28
CA MET A 36 -2.91 -5.58 -9.18
C MET A 36 -4.20 -6.43 -9.22
N MET A 37 -5.23 -6.04 -8.47
CA MET A 37 -6.53 -6.74 -8.52
C MET A 37 -7.16 -6.71 -9.92
N ARG A 38 -7.05 -5.58 -10.64
CA ARG A 38 -7.52 -5.48 -12.03
C ARG A 38 -6.71 -6.33 -13.01
N LEU A 39 -5.41 -6.49 -12.78
CA LEU A 39 -4.59 -7.38 -13.60
C LEU A 39 -4.98 -8.85 -13.39
N PHE A 40 -5.26 -9.25 -12.13
CA PHE A 40 -5.81 -10.58 -11.85
C PHE A 40 -7.12 -10.84 -12.59
N GLU A 41 -8.04 -9.88 -12.57
CA GLU A 41 -9.30 -10.02 -13.32
C GLU A 41 -9.09 -10.17 -14.83
N ALA A 42 -8.00 -9.62 -15.38
CA ALA A 42 -7.70 -9.66 -16.80
C ALA A 42 -7.04 -10.97 -17.25
N ASP A 43 -6.14 -11.56 -16.44
CA ASP A 43 -5.31 -12.70 -16.85
C ASP A 43 -5.38 -13.93 -15.93
N GLY A 44 -6.07 -13.85 -14.79
CA GLY A 44 -6.19 -14.93 -13.81
C GLY A 44 -4.90 -15.25 -13.05
N ASN A 45 -3.83 -14.47 -13.20
CA ASN A 45 -2.55 -14.73 -12.55
C ASN A 45 -2.60 -14.36 -11.06
N VAL A 46 -2.69 -15.36 -10.19
CA VAL A 46 -2.79 -15.24 -8.73
C VAL A 46 -1.63 -14.47 -8.08
N ASN A 47 -0.50 -14.32 -8.77
CA ASN A 47 0.61 -13.50 -8.27
C ASN A 47 0.19 -12.05 -8.09
N TRP A 48 -0.73 -11.53 -8.90
CA TRP A 48 -1.23 -10.17 -8.74
C TRP A 48 -1.96 -9.97 -7.42
N LEU A 49 -2.83 -10.91 -7.03
CA LEU A 49 -3.48 -10.88 -5.72
C LEU A 49 -2.45 -10.95 -4.59
N THR A 50 -1.38 -11.73 -4.76
CA THR A 50 -0.28 -11.80 -3.79
C THR A 50 0.40 -10.44 -3.61
N TYR A 51 0.70 -9.71 -4.69
CA TYR A 51 1.25 -8.35 -4.60
C TYR A 51 0.26 -7.37 -3.96
N ALA A 52 -1.03 -7.44 -4.33
CA ALA A 52 -2.07 -6.58 -3.78
C ALA A 52 -2.18 -6.74 -2.27
N LYS A 53 -2.31 -7.99 -1.81
CA LYS A 53 -2.42 -8.35 -0.38
C LYS A 53 -1.22 -7.89 0.41
N ASN A 54 -0.03 -8.25 -0.06
CA ASN A 54 1.20 -7.94 0.66
C ASN A 54 1.38 -6.44 0.84
N ASN A 55 1.08 -5.65 -0.19
CA ASN A 55 1.16 -4.20 -0.10
C ASN A 55 0.09 -3.64 0.87
N ILE A 56 -1.15 -4.14 0.84
CA ILE A 56 -2.20 -3.72 1.81
C ILE A 56 -1.77 -4.04 3.24
N ASP A 57 -1.28 -5.25 3.50
CA ASP A 57 -0.80 -5.68 4.82
C ASP A 57 0.41 -4.86 5.27
N GLY A 58 1.29 -4.51 4.33
CA GLY A 58 2.44 -3.65 4.58
C GLY A 58 2.01 -2.25 5.00
N LEU A 59 1.11 -1.60 4.23
CA LEU A 59 0.59 -0.26 4.54
C LEU A 59 -0.17 -0.24 5.88
N ASN A 60 -0.90 -1.32 6.20
CA ASN A 60 -1.53 -1.50 7.50
C ASN A 60 -0.51 -1.53 8.64
N ARG A 61 0.67 -2.10 8.42
CA ARG A 61 1.73 -2.18 9.43
C ARG A 61 2.49 -0.87 9.56
N SER A 62 2.84 -0.25 8.44
CA SER A 62 3.68 0.95 8.43
C SER A 62 2.91 2.21 8.79
N ASN A 63 1.71 2.40 8.23
CA ASN A 63 0.99 3.68 8.29
C ASN A 63 -0.21 3.67 9.23
N ARG A 64 -0.79 2.52 9.60
CA ARG A 64 -1.98 2.53 10.44
C ARG A 64 -1.64 2.82 11.90
N ASP A 65 -2.30 3.83 12.47
CA ASP A 65 -2.25 4.08 13.89
C ASP A 65 -3.03 3.01 14.67
N VAL A 66 -2.46 2.52 15.76
CA VAL A 66 -3.02 1.40 16.51
C VAL A 66 -4.21 1.81 17.37
N ASN A 67 -4.35 3.08 17.72
CA ASN A 67 -5.39 3.57 18.63
C ASN A 67 -6.60 4.08 17.85
N THR A 68 -6.37 5.03 16.96
CA THR A 68 -7.38 5.71 16.15
C THR A 68 -7.79 4.92 14.91
N LYS A 69 -6.95 3.97 14.47
CA LYS A 69 -7.11 3.21 13.24
C LYS A 69 -7.01 4.04 11.95
N GLY A 70 -6.66 5.33 12.06
CA GLY A 70 -6.32 6.22 10.96
C GLY A 70 -5.00 5.82 10.30
N TYR A 71 -4.68 6.40 9.14
CA TYR A 71 -3.42 6.16 8.45
C TYR A 71 -2.60 7.45 8.35
N TYR A 72 -1.32 7.35 8.71
CA TYR A 72 -0.35 8.43 8.55
C TYR A 72 -0.05 8.66 7.06
N PHE A 73 0.05 9.92 6.67
CA PHE A 73 0.27 10.32 5.27
C PHE A 73 1.55 9.69 4.68
N PHE A 74 2.63 9.65 5.45
CA PHE A 74 3.86 8.93 5.12
C PHE A 74 4.35 8.08 6.27
N ALA A 75 5.09 7.03 5.93
CA ALA A 75 5.93 6.27 6.84
C ALA A 75 7.11 5.68 6.06
N ALA A 76 8.20 5.32 6.75
CA ALA A 76 9.16 4.36 6.21
C ALA A 76 8.55 2.95 6.17
N PHE A 77 9.10 2.06 5.36
CA PHE A 77 8.59 0.68 5.21
C PHE A 77 8.48 -0.11 6.54
N ASN A 78 9.37 0.14 7.49
CA ASN A 78 9.36 -0.49 8.81
C ASN A 78 8.37 0.17 9.79
N GLY A 79 7.63 1.20 9.37
CA GLY A 79 6.70 1.96 10.19
C GLY A 79 7.32 3.06 11.05
N THR A 80 8.62 3.35 10.90
CA THR A 80 9.25 4.53 11.53
C THR A 80 9.07 5.78 10.67
N ASN A 81 9.52 6.94 11.16
CA ASN A 81 9.50 8.22 10.43
C ASN A 81 8.11 8.54 9.85
N ARG A 82 7.08 8.33 10.66
CA ARG A 82 5.70 8.64 10.30
C ARG A 82 5.52 10.15 10.23
N SER A 83 4.82 10.59 9.18
CA SER A 83 4.24 11.93 9.12
C SER A 83 3.35 12.16 10.34
N PRO A 84 3.29 13.38 10.91
CA PRO A 84 2.35 13.68 11.97
C PRO A 84 0.89 13.72 11.48
N GLU A 85 0.66 13.90 10.18
CA GLU A 85 -0.66 14.03 9.59
C GLU A 85 -1.36 12.67 9.44
N LEU A 86 -2.64 12.63 9.80
CA LEU A 86 -3.59 11.57 9.45
C LEU A 86 -4.59 12.16 8.45
N GLU A 87 -4.52 11.74 7.19
CA GLU A 87 -5.41 12.29 6.15
C GLU A 87 -6.61 11.37 5.86
N THR A 88 -7.78 11.97 5.66
CA THR A 88 -9.02 11.23 5.36
C THR A 88 -8.97 10.54 4.00
N VAL A 89 -8.17 11.06 3.05
CA VAL A 89 -7.96 10.44 1.74
C VAL A 89 -7.24 9.10 1.87
N ASP A 90 -6.23 9.01 2.73
CA ASP A 90 -5.50 7.78 3.01
C ASP A 90 -6.41 6.73 3.68
N GLN A 91 -7.22 7.17 4.63
CA GLN A 91 -8.23 6.31 5.26
C GLN A 91 -9.20 5.74 4.23
N ALA A 92 -9.75 6.58 3.35
CA ALA A 92 -10.72 6.18 2.34
C ALA A 92 -10.12 5.19 1.34
N TRP A 93 -8.88 5.43 0.88
CA TRP A 93 -8.20 4.54 -0.04
C TRP A 93 -7.89 3.18 0.57
N MET A 94 -7.40 3.14 1.82
CA MET A 94 -7.12 1.89 2.50
C MET A 94 -8.39 1.06 2.71
N GLN A 95 -9.48 1.68 3.16
CA GLN A 95 -10.77 0.99 3.29
C GLN A 95 -11.27 0.44 1.94
N ARG A 96 -11.16 1.25 0.88
CA ARG A 96 -11.55 0.84 -0.48
C ARG A 96 -10.80 -0.40 -0.92
N VAL A 97 -9.47 -0.41 -0.87
CA VAL A 97 -8.70 -1.55 -1.38
C VAL A 97 -8.83 -2.79 -0.51
N GLN A 98 -9.05 -2.63 0.81
CA GLN A 98 -9.36 -3.75 1.70
C GLN A 98 -10.71 -4.37 1.36
N ALA A 99 -11.74 -3.56 1.15
CA ALA A 99 -13.06 -4.03 0.75
C ALA A 99 -13.01 -4.70 -0.64
N MET A 100 -12.30 -4.12 -1.60
CA MET A 100 -12.09 -4.74 -2.92
C MET A 100 -11.38 -6.09 -2.80
N TYR A 101 -10.30 -6.16 -2.02
CA TYR A 101 -9.51 -7.39 -1.87
C TYR A 101 -10.32 -8.51 -1.19
N SER A 102 -11.26 -8.17 -0.30
CA SER A 102 -12.10 -9.19 0.38
C SER A 102 -13.02 -10.01 -0.54
N LEU A 103 -13.08 -9.69 -1.83
CA LEU A 103 -13.85 -10.43 -2.84
C LEU A 103 -13.06 -11.59 -3.49
N TYR A 104 -11.77 -11.73 -3.18
CA TYR A 104 -10.89 -12.81 -3.68
C TYR A 104 -10.41 -13.70 -2.53
#